data_AF-F9QB91-F1
#
_entry.id   AF-F9QB91-F1
#
_cell.length_a   1.000
_cell.length_b   1.000
_cell.length_c   1.000
_cell.angle_alpha   90.00
_cell.angle_beta   90.00
_cell.angle_gamma   90.00
#
_symmetry.space_group_name_H-M   'P 1'
#
loop_
_entity.id
_entity.type
_entity.pdbx_description
1 polymer ?
#
loop_
_entity_poly.entity_id
_entity_poly.type
_entity_poly.pdbx_seq_one_letter_code
_entity_poly.pdbx_strand_id
1 'polypeptide(L)' 'MKAKFFFLLGALTALFSISVNAAPWIIAIDPGHGGKDPGAIGRNLKIYEKTSLYRSLVN' A
#
# COMPACT_ATOMS: atom_id res chain seq x y z
N MET A 1 -11.64 46.03 -10.28
CA MET A 1 -11.94 44.68 -10.81
C MET A 1 -10.91 43.63 -10.38
N LYS A 2 -9.60 43.94 -10.43
CA LYS A 2 -8.51 43.01 -10.05
C LYS A 2 -8.60 42.47 -8.61
N ALA A 3 -8.86 43.32 -7.61
CA ALA A 3 -8.97 42.88 -6.22
C ALA A 3 -10.13 41.90 -5.97
N LYS A 4 -11.29 42.13 -6.61
CA LYS A 4 -12.45 41.23 -6.54
C LYS A 4 -12.16 39.89 -7.23
N PHE A 5 -11.40 39.92 -8.32
CA PHE A 5 -10.95 38.72 -9.02
C PHE A 5 -9.99 37.89 -8.16
N PHE A 6 -8.98 38.51 -7.54
CA PHE A 6 -8.08 37.80 -6.64
C PHE A 6 -8.77 37.31 -5.36
N PHE A 7 -9.75 38.05 -4.85
CA PHE A 7 -10.57 37.62 -3.72
C PHE A 7 -11.42 36.39 -4.08
N LEU A 8 -12.08 36.39 -5.25
CA LEU A 8 -12.88 35.26 -5.71
C LEU A 8 -12.00 34.04 -6.01
N LEU A 9 -10.82 34.26 -6.60
CA LEU A 9 -9.84 33.21 -6.87
C LEU A 9 -9.31 32.59 -5.57
N GLY A 10 -9.00 33.40 -4.55
CA GLY A 10 -8.57 32.92 -3.24
C GLY A 10 -9.68 32.17 -2.48
N ALA A 11 -10.93 32.61 -2.60
CA ALA A 11 -12.08 31.91 -2.02
C ALA A 11 -12.32 30.56 -2.73
N LEU A 12 -12.13 30.50 -4.05
CA LEU A 12 -12.26 29.26 -4.82
C LEU A 12 -11.16 28.25 -4.45
N THR A 13 -9.91 28.68 -4.32
CA THR A 13 -8.81 27.77 -3.94
C THR A 13 -8.95 27.25 -2.51
N ALA A 14 -9.52 28.04 -1.59
CA ALA A 14 -9.79 27.60 -0.23
C ALA A 14 -10.80 26.44 -0.14
N LEU A 15 -11.74 26.35 -1.09
CA LEU A 15 -12.71 25.24 -1.17
C LEU A 15 -12.08 23.92 -1.64
N PHE A 16 -10.94 23.97 -2.33
CA PHE A 16 -10.21 22.78 -2.79
C PHE A 16 -9.19 22.23 -1.77
N SER A 17 -8.96 22.94 -0.66
CA SER A 17 -7.95 22.56 0.35
C SER A 17 -8.44 21.50 1.36
N ILE A 18 -9.43 20.68 1.00
CA ILE A 18 -9.92 19.62 1.88
C ILE A 18 -8.87 18.51 1.96
N SER A 19 -8.12 18.45 3.06
CA SER A 19 -7.25 17.33 3.35
C SER A 19 -8.09 16.11 3.72
N VAL A 20 -8.01 15.04 2.92
CA VAL A 20 -8.63 13.75 3.26
C VAL A 20 -7.76 13.07 4.32
N ASN A 21 -8.23 13.07 5.57
CA ASN A 21 -7.62 12.29 6.64
C ASN A 21 -8.30 10.91 6.68
N ALA A 22 -7.76 9.97 5.91
CA ALA A 22 -8.22 8.58 5.94
C ALA A 22 -7.57 7.84 7.10
N ALA A 23 -8.35 7.04 7.83
CA ALA A 23 -7.80 6.13 8.82
C ALA A 23 -6.82 5.15 8.15
N PRO A 24 -5.69 4.80 8.79
CA PRO A 24 -4.76 3.82 8.25
C PRO A 24 -5.47 2.48 8.09
N TRP A 25 -5.26 1.82 6.95
CA TRP A 25 -5.80 0.49 6.71
C TRP A 25 -4.96 -0.54 7.46
N ILE A 26 -5.62 -1.41 8.21
CA ILE A 26 -4.98 -2.59 8.80
C ILE A 26 -5.13 -3.74 7.79
N ILE A 27 -4.02 -4.14 7.20
CA ILE A 27 -3.97 -5.26 6.25
C ILE A 27 -3.29 -6.42 6.94
N ALA A 28 -4.01 -7.53 7.11
CA ALA A 28 -3.42 -8.79 7.56
C ALA A 28 -2.89 -9.56 6.35
N ILE A 29 -1.60 -9.90 6.38
CA ILE A 29 -0.95 -10.75 5.38
C ILE A 29 -0.59 -12.06 6.08
N ASP A 30 -1.16 -13.17 5.63
CA ASP A 30 -0.85 -14.52 6.13
C ASP A 30 -0.05 -15.29 5.07
N PRO A 31 1.30 -15.25 5.10
CA PRO A 31 2.09 -16.07 4.19
C PRO A 31 1.89 -17.54 4.55
N GLY A 32 1.32 -18.31 3.62
CA GLY A 32 1.12 -19.75 3.79
C GLY A 32 2.43 -20.50 4.04
N HIS A 33 2.32 -21.60 4.80
CA HIS A 33 3.44 -22.45 5.23
C HIS A 33 4.48 -21.73 6.12
N GLY A 34 5.22 -22.49 6.92
CA GLY A 34 6.02 -21.89 8.00
C GLY A 34 6.79 -22.91 8.81
N GLY A 35 7.82 -22.49 9.54
CA GLY A 35 8.61 -23.41 10.37
C GLY A 35 9.15 -24.62 9.61
N LYS A 36 8.77 -25.83 10.04
CA LYS A 36 9.15 -27.13 9.46
C LYS A 36 8.34 -27.52 8.23
N ASP A 37 7.26 -26.80 7.93
CA ASP A 37 6.43 -27.04 6.75
C ASP A 37 7.02 -26.26 5.55
N PRO A 38 7.59 -26.95 4.55
CA PRO A 38 8.17 -26.31 3.38
C PRO A 38 7.13 -25.77 2.37
N GLY A 39 5.87 -26.20 2.48
CA GLY A 39 4.88 -26.03 1.42
C GLY A 39 5.23 -26.78 0.14
N ALA A 40 4.74 -26.31 -1.00
CA ALA A 40 5.03 -26.95 -2.28
C ALA A 40 6.55 -26.90 -2.59
N ILE A 41 7.09 -28.04 -3.02
CA ILE A 41 8.52 -28.19 -3.36
C ILE A 41 8.65 -28.38 -4.87
N GLY A 42 9.34 -27.45 -5.53
CA GLY A 42 9.64 -27.54 -6.95
C GLY A 42 10.55 -28.73 -7.25
N ARG A 43 10.07 -29.68 -8.07
CA ARG A 43 10.73 -30.97 -8.33
C ARG A 43 12.15 -30.85 -8.92
N ASN A 44 12.40 -29.84 -9.76
CA ASN A 44 13.68 -29.70 -10.48
C ASN A 44 14.66 -28.71 -9.83
N LEU A 45 14.15 -27.62 -9.26
CA LEU A 45 14.98 -26.54 -8.72
C LEU A 45 15.09 -26.59 -7.18
N LYS A 46 14.38 -27.52 -6.53
CA LYS A 46 14.26 -27.63 -5.05
C LYS A 46 13.89 -26.29 -4.39
N ILE A 47 13.11 -25.46 -5.09
CA ILE A 47 12.60 -24.20 -4.55
C ILE A 47 11.40 -24.52 -3.67
N TYR A 48 11.44 -24.00 -2.45
CA TYR A 48 10.37 -24.11 -1.46
C TYR A 48 9.45 -22.91 -1.56
N GLU A 49 8.14 -23.16 -1.57
CA GLU A 49 7.11 -22.12 -1.57
C GLU A 49 7.37 -21.07 -0.47
N LYS A 50 7.66 -21.53 0.74
CA LYS A 50 7.95 -20.67 1.89
C LYS A 50 9.09 -19.66 1.63
N THR A 51 10.15 -20.08 0.94
CA THR A 51 11.31 -19.20 0.67
C THR A 51 10.94 -18.10 -0.33
N SER A 52 10.14 -18.44 -1.35
CA SER A 52 9.67 -17.48 -2.34
C SER A 52 8.67 -16.48 -1.74
N LEU A 53 7.75 -16.94 -0.88
CA LEU A 53 6.75 -16.09 -0.23
C LEU A 53 7.39 -15.13 0.78
N TYR A 54 8.32 -15.62 1.61
CA TYR A 54 9.01 -14.75 2.57
C TYR A 54 9.78 -13.64 1.86
N ARG A 55 10.51 -13.96 0.78
CA ARG A 55 11.32 -12.97 0.04
C ARG A 55 10.50 -11.90 -0.67
N SER A 56 9.25 -12.20 -1.06
CA SER A 56 8.32 -11.24 -1.67
C SER A 56 7.73 -10.23 -0.69
N LEU A 57 7.82 -10.48 0.62
CA LEU A 57 7.27 -9.59 1.65
C LEU A 57 8.32 -8.67 2.29
N VAL A 58 9.61 -8.97 2.13
CA VAL A 58 10.72 -8.18 2.68
C VAL A 58 11.45 -7.28 1.66
N ASN A 59 11.06 -7.26 0.39
CA ASN A 59 11.56 -6.32 -0.63
C ASN A 59 10.42 -5.47 -1.17
#